data_AF-Q2L3C2-F1
#
_entry.id   AF-Q2L3C2-F1
#
_cell.length_a   1.000
_cell.length_b   1.000
_cell.length_c   1.000
_cell.angle_alpha   90.00
_cell.angle_beta   90.00
_cell.angle_gamma   90.00
#
_symmetry.space_group_name_H-M   'P 1'
#
loop_
_entity.id
_entity.type
_entity.pdbx_description
1 polymer ?
#
loop_
_entity_poly.entity_id
_entity_poly.type
_entity_poly.pdbx_seq_one_letter_code
_entity_poly.pdbx_strand_id
1 'polypeptide(L)'
;MASPVEQAVVMERNGGESAIVEGNGGEAVVVDGKGGAEAKEVKWLKHYSSAQSILIVGDGDFSFSRALATAFGSGDNLVATSLDTYGYLSIMYTEAESNVTELKRMGATVLHGVDATTMKNHTYLKNNRFDRIVFNFPHAGFPGHETQKHMINSHKALVGAFFGNASQLLRPDGEIHVTHKTGASILQMGDRTVSL
;
A
#
# COMPACT_ATOMS: atom_id res chain seq x y z
N MET A 1 64.79 -48.91 0.58
CA MET A 1 64.23 -50.18 0.07
C MET A 1 62.78 -50.27 0.50
N ALA A 2 61.91 -50.59 -0.45
CA ALA A 2 60.59 -51.22 -0.33
C ALA A 2 59.57 -50.67 0.70
N SER A 3 58.48 -50.07 0.19
CA SER A 3 57.10 -50.29 0.69
C SER A 3 56.65 -51.73 0.31
N PRO A 4 55.38 -52.21 0.44
CA PRO A 4 54.08 -51.64 0.88
C PRO A 4 53.36 -52.60 1.89
N VAL A 5 52.10 -52.45 2.33
CA VAL A 5 50.81 -52.89 1.72
C VAL A 5 49.72 -52.52 2.75
N GLU A 6 48.80 -51.58 2.48
CA GLU A 6 47.46 -51.76 1.86
C GLU A 6 46.44 -52.48 2.76
N GLN A 7 45.38 -51.76 3.17
CA GLN A 7 44.00 -52.22 3.00
C GLN A 7 43.03 -51.03 3.06
N ALA A 8 42.39 -50.79 1.93
CA ALA A 8 41.22 -49.92 1.75
C ALA A 8 39.93 -50.73 1.97
N VAL A 9 38.78 -50.05 2.20
CA VAL A 9 37.49 -50.23 1.46
C VAL A 9 36.53 -49.10 1.90
N VAL A 10 36.28 -48.07 1.05
CA VAL A 10 35.12 -47.78 0.16
C VAL A 10 33.80 -47.35 0.85
N MET A 11 33.37 -46.11 0.56
CA MET A 11 31.98 -45.60 0.38
C MET A 11 32.13 -44.17 -0.21
N GLU A 12 31.45 -43.64 -1.22
CA GLU A 12 30.47 -44.04 -2.24
C GLU A 12 30.68 -43.09 -3.45
N ARG A 13 30.24 -43.48 -4.65
CA ARG A 13 30.16 -42.61 -5.83
C ARG A 13 28.72 -42.61 -6.38
N ASN A 14 28.26 -41.44 -6.80
CA ASN A 14 27.65 -41.14 -8.10
C ASN A 14 27.23 -39.65 -8.05
N GLY A 15 27.89 -38.68 -8.71
CA GLY A 15 28.25 -38.61 -10.14
C GLY A 15 27.27 -37.60 -10.75
N GLY A 16 27.63 -36.32 -10.92
CA GLY A 16 28.43 -35.72 -12.00
C GLY A 16 27.84 -34.29 -12.20
N GLU A 17 28.49 -33.28 -12.75
CA GLU A 17 29.75 -33.17 -13.48
C GLU A 17 30.05 -31.65 -13.56
N SER A 18 31.28 -31.21 -13.34
CA SER A 18 31.75 -29.93 -13.87
C SER A 18 33.26 -30.00 -14.06
N ALA A 19 33.68 -29.69 -15.28
CA ALA A 19 35.05 -29.76 -15.76
C ALA A 19 35.99 -28.77 -15.07
N ILE A 20 37.27 -29.14 -15.04
CA ILE A 20 38.39 -28.37 -14.50
C ILE A 20 38.95 -27.49 -15.64
N VAL A 21 39.11 -26.19 -15.39
CA VAL A 21 39.90 -25.29 -16.24
C VAL A 21 41.02 -24.74 -15.37
N GLU A 22 42.27 -25.13 -15.65
CA GLU A 22 43.45 -24.48 -15.05
C GLU A 22 43.82 -23.22 -15.84
N GLY A 23 43.94 -22.10 -15.14
CA GLY A 23 44.34 -20.81 -15.68
C GLY A 23 44.96 -19.93 -14.59
N ASN A 24 46.10 -19.34 -14.91
CA ASN A 24 47.09 -18.74 -14.02
C ASN A 24 46.70 -17.31 -13.55
N GLY A 25 46.73 -17.06 -12.24
CA GLY A 25 46.87 -15.73 -11.61
C GLY A 25 45.62 -14.84 -11.49
N GLY A 26 45.31 -14.40 -10.26
CA GLY A 26 44.55 -13.18 -9.96
C GLY A 26 43.13 -13.36 -9.40
N GLU A 27 42.97 -12.95 -8.14
CA GLU A 27 41.73 -12.53 -7.44
C GLU A 27 40.63 -13.58 -7.18
N ALA A 28 40.38 -13.83 -5.89
CA ALA A 28 39.30 -14.69 -5.41
C ALA A 28 37.93 -14.01 -5.65
N VAL A 29 37.17 -14.52 -6.62
CA VAL A 29 35.76 -14.13 -6.76
C VAL A 29 34.92 -15.13 -5.97
N VAL A 30 34.53 -14.72 -4.77
CA VAL A 30 33.48 -15.39 -4.01
C VAL A 30 32.16 -15.04 -4.68
N VAL A 31 31.60 -15.96 -5.47
CA VAL A 31 30.21 -15.85 -5.91
C VAL A 31 29.35 -16.50 -4.84
N ASP A 32 28.96 -15.70 -3.86
CA ASP A 32 28.05 -16.14 -2.80
C ASP A 32 26.63 -16.14 -3.37
N GLY A 33 26.24 -17.29 -3.91
CA GLY A 33 24.88 -17.57 -4.33
C GLY A 33 23.98 -17.80 -3.11
N LYS A 34 23.57 -16.72 -2.44
CA LYS A 34 22.38 -16.68 -1.57
C LYS A 34 21.77 -15.28 -1.65
N GLY A 35 20.84 -15.10 -2.58
CA GLY A 35 19.87 -14.00 -2.52
C GLY A 35 18.96 -14.23 -1.31
N GLY A 36 19.45 -13.92 -0.12
CA GLY A 36 18.60 -13.68 1.03
C GLY A 36 17.74 -12.48 0.70
N ALA A 37 16.42 -12.65 0.65
CA ALA A 37 15.52 -11.51 0.69
C ALA A 37 15.83 -10.78 2.00
N GLU A 38 16.55 -9.65 1.93
CA GLU A 38 16.67 -8.77 3.08
C GLU A 38 15.24 -8.45 3.52
N ALA A 39 14.92 -8.82 4.75
CA ALA A 39 13.63 -8.48 5.33
C ALA A 39 13.52 -6.95 5.33
N LYS A 40 12.69 -6.41 4.42
CA LYS A 40 12.46 -4.96 4.33
C LYS A 40 12.06 -4.46 5.72
N GLU A 41 12.81 -3.51 6.26
CA GLU A 41 12.50 -2.87 7.53
C GLU A 41 11.08 -2.29 7.49
N VAL A 42 10.26 -2.60 8.52
CA VAL A 42 8.90 -2.08 8.61
C VAL A 42 8.93 -0.65 9.12
N LYS A 43 8.46 0.29 8.30
CA LYS A 43 8.37 1.71 8.66
C LYS A 43 7.01 2.02 9.25
N TRP A 44 6.99 2.88 10.27
CA TRP A 44 5.77 3.30 10.98
C TRP A 44 5.57 4.81 10.90
N LEU A 45 4.33 5.22 10.67
CA LEU A 45 3.86 6.60 10.61
C LEU A 45 2.57 6.72 11.42
N LYS A 46 2.71 7.10 12.69
CA LYS A 46 1.60 7.13 13.66
C LYS A 46 0.88 5.78 13.71
N HIS A 47 -0.31 5.70 13.09
CA HIS A 47 -1.20 4.54 13.11
C HIS A 47 -1.02 3.61 11.90
N TYR A 48 -0.13 3.97 10.96
CA TYR A 48 0.09 3.25 9.71
C TYR A 48 1.47 2.60 9.69
N SER A 49 1.57 1.39 9.17
CA SER A 49 2.84 0.70 8.94
C SER A 49 2.98 0.24 7.49
N SER A 50 4.21 0.16 7.00
CA SER A 50 4.49 -0.31 5.63
C SER A 50 4.13 -1.78 5.41
N ALA A 51 3.86 -2.55 6.47
CA ALA A 51 3.43 -3.95 6.41
C ALA A 51 1.89 -4.10 6.33
N GLN A 52 1.14 -3.03 6.58
CA GLN A 52 -0.32 -3.05 6.53
C GLN A 52 -0.82 -2.91 5.09
N SER A 53 -1.90 -3.62 4.75
CA SER A 53 -2.71 -3.35 3.56
C SER A 53 -3.64 -2.18 3.85
N ILE A 54 -3.48 -1.08 3.09
CA ILE A 54 -4.16 0.18 3.34
C ILE A 54 -4.97 0.60 2.12
N LEU A 55 -6.27 0.84 2.32
CA LEU A 55 -7.16 1.44 1.33
C LEU A 55 -7.33 2.94 1.64
N ILE A 56 -6.98 3.81 0.70
CA ILE A 56 -7.25 5.24 0.77
C ILE A 56 -8.46 5.56 -0.12
N VAL A 57 -9.50 6.10 0.50
CA VAL A 57 -10.79 6.40 -0.13
C VAL A 57 -10.92 7.90 -0.40
N GLY A 58 -11.25 8.25 -1.64
CA GLY A 58 -11.54 9.62 -2.04
C GLY A 58 -10.32 10.55 -2.07
N ASP A 59 -9.13 10.03 -2.38
CA ASP A 59 -7.93 10.83 -2.56
C ASP A 59 -8.00 11.60 -3.88
N GLY A 60 -8.47 12.85 -3.83
CA GLY A 60 -8.83 13.64 -5.00
C GLY A 60 -7.67 13.83 -5.98
N ASP A 61 -6.51 14.26 -5.51
CA ASP A 61 -5.31 14.51 -6.34
C ASP A 61 -4.19 13.50 -6.09
N PHE A 62 -4.45 12.45 -5.31
CA PHE A 62 -3.50 11.39 -4.94
C PHE A 62 -2.30 11.85 -4.12
N SER A 63 -2.27 13.09 -3.64
CA SER A 63 -1.14 13.65 -2.91
C SER A 63 -0.92 12.96 -1.57
N PHE A 64 -2.00 12.63 -0.84
CA PHE A 64 -1.91 11.94 0.45
C PHE A 64 -1.34 10.54 0.29
N SER A 65 -1.88 9.77 -0.67
CA SER A 65 -1.42 8.42 -0.98
C SER A 65 0.05 8.43 -1.40
N ARG A 66 0.46 9.38 -2.26
CA ARG A 66 1.86 9.50 -2.68
C ARG A 66 2.78 9.80 -1.50
N ALA A 67 2.39 10.73 -0.62
CA ALA A 67 3.17 11.06 0.57
C ALA A 67 3.33 9.84 1.48
N LEU A 68 2.27 9.05 1.67
CA LEU A 68 2.32 7.83 2.47
C LEU A 68 3.23 6.76 1.84
N ALA A 69 3.11 6.53 0.53
CA ALA A 69 3.98 5.63 -0.23
C ALA A 69 5.45 6.05 -0.12
N THR A 70 5.73 7.35 -0.28
CA THR A 70 7.09 7.94 -0.17
C THR A 70 7.68 7.68 1.21
N ALA A 71 6.90 7.92 2.26
CA ALA A 71 7.37 7.74 3.62
C ALA A 71 7.61 6.25 3.96
N PHE A 72 6.82 5.34 3.39
CA PHE A 72 7.12 3.89 3.45
C PHE A 72 8.27 3.48 2.52
N GLY A 73 8.58 4.26 1.48
CA GLY A 73 9.53 3.92 0.43
C GLY A 73 9.00 2.87 -0.56
N SER A 74 7.71 2.52 -0.48
CA SER A 74 7.00 1.64 -1.41
C SER A 74 5.49 1.91 -1.31
N GLY A 75 4.79 1.71 -2.42
CA GLY A 75 3.33 1.72 -2.52
C GLY A 75 2.71 0.33 -2.59
N ASP A 76 3.48 -0.77 -2.54
CA ASP A 76 3.02 -2.14 -2.83
C ASP A 76 1.75 -2.56 -2.04
N ASN A 77 1.62 -2.09 -0.80
CA ASN A 77 0.49 -2.42 0.07
C ASN A 77 -0.63 -1.37 0.07
N LEU A 78 -0.57 -0.37 -0.82
CA LEU A 78 -1.53 0.71 -0.92
C LEU A 78 -2.50 0.52 -2.08
N VAL A 79 -3.78 0.72 -1.80
CA VAL A 79 -4.82 0.92 -2.80
C VAL A 79 -5.34 2.34 -2.66
N ALA A 80 -5.02 3.21 -3.61
CA ALA A 80 -5.46 4.60 -3.63
C ALA A 80 -6.65 4.76 -4.57
N THR A 81 -7.70 5.44 -4.14
CA THR A 81 -8.92 5.58 -4.92
C THR A 81 -9.43 7.01 -4.99
N SER A 82 -10.00 7.38 -6.13
CA SER A 82 -10.71 8.65 -6.33
C SER A 82 -12.16 8.41 -6.76
N LEU A 83 -13.05 9.34 -6.41
CA LEU A 83 -14.43 9.36 -6.94
C LEU A 83 -14.42 9.79 -8.40
N ASP A 84 -13.61 10.80 -8.73
CA ASP A 84 -13.51 11.31 -10.09
C ASP A 84 -12.79 10.34 -11.03
N THR A 85 -13.12 10.44 -12.31
CA THR A 85 -12.41 9.73 -13.38
C THR A 85 -11.01 10.30 -13.59
N TYR A 86 -10.09 9.48 -14.12
CA TYR A 86 -8.74 9.93 -14.47
C TYR A 86 -8.75 11.19 -15.35
N GLY A 87 -9.58 11.21 -16.39
CA GLY A 87 -9.66 12.34 -17.33
C GLY A 87 -10.14 13.64 -16.68
N TYR A 88 -11.07 13.56 -15.73
CA TYR A 88 -11.51 14.74 -14.98
C TYR A 88 -10.39 15.27 -14.06
N LEU A 89 -9.69 14.36 -13.38
CA LEU A 89 -8.61 14.73 -12.47
C LEU A 89 -7.44 15.43 -13.16
N SER A 90 -7.01 14.93 -14.32
CA SER A 90 -5.93 15.54 -15.11
C SER A 90 -6.25 16.97 -15.57
N ILE A 91 -7.53 17.34 -15.67
CA ILE A 91 -7.95 18.69 -16.04
C ILE A 91 -8.01 19.59 -14.80
N MET A 92 -8.53 19.07 -13.69
CA MET A 92 -8.84 19.86 -12.50
C MET A 92 -7.65 20.06 -11.57
N TYR A 93 -6.68 19.14 -11.59
CA TYR A 93 -5.56 19.10 -10.64
C TYR A 93 -4.25 18.91 -11.39
N THR A 94 -3.45 19.99 -11.46
CA THR A 94 -2.16 20.00 -12.19
C THR A 94 -1.22 18.88 -11.76
N GLU A 95 -1.22 18.51 -10.47
CA GLU A 95 -0.34 17.49 -9.91
C GLU A 95 -0.94 16.08 -9.86
N ALA A 96 -2.22 15.89 -10.20
CA ALA A 96 -2.84 14.57 -10.07
C ALA A 96 -2.19 13.53 -10.98
N GLU A 97 -1.85 13.91 -12.21
CA GLU A 97 -1.18 13.01 -13.15
C GLU A 97 0.23 12.60 -12.69
N SER A 98 1.01 13.56 -12.18
CA SER A 98 2.35 13.30 -11.65
C SER A 98 2.27 12.39 -10.41
N ASN A 99 1.30 12.62 -9.52
CA ASN A 99 1.07 11.81 -8.33
C ASN A 99 0.63 10.38 -8.67
N VAL A 100 -0.32 10.21 -9.59
CA VAL A 100 -0.78 8.87 -10.04
C VAL A 100 0.36 8.10 -10.70
N THR A 101 1.15 8.76 -11.55
CA THR A 101 2.29 8.14 -12.22
C THR A 101 3.31 7.64 -11.21
N GLU A 102 3.65 8.47 -10.23
CA GLU A 102 4.60 8.11 -9.19
C GLU A 102 4.08 6.98 -8.30
N LEU A 103 2.81 7.02 -7.90
CA LEU A 103 2.18 5.93 -7.12
C LEU A 103 2.26 4.58 -7.83
N LYS A 104 1.92 4.55 -9.12
CA LYS A 104 2.03 3.34 -9.94
C LYS A 104 3.48 2.87 -10.05
N ARG A 105 4.43 3.80 -10.23
CA ARG A 105 5.88 3.51 -10.26
C ARG A 105 6.35 2.89 -8.93
N MET A 106 5.77 3.31 -7.81
CA MET A 106 6.06 2.78 -6.48
C MET A 106 5.31 1.47 -6.15
N GLY A 107 4.51 0.92 -7.07
CA GLY A 107 3.81 -0.35 -6.89
C GLY A 107 2.38 -0.23 -6.32
N ALA A 108 1.88 0.98 -6.07
CA ALA A 108 0.52 1.15 -5.56
C ALA A 108 -0.54 0.80 -6.62
N THR A 109 -1.64 0.23 -6.15
CA THR A 109 -2.85 0.08 -6.98
C THR A 109 -3.63 1.39 -6.96
N VAL A 110 -3.93 1.93 -8.14
CA VAL A 110 -4.71 3.17 -8.30
C VAL A 110 -6.03 2.87 -9.01
N LEU A 111 -7.14 3.25 -8.39
CA LEU A 111 -8.50 3.06 -8.91
C LEU A 111 -9.22 4.41 -9.01
N HIS A 112 -10.07 4.56 -10.02
CA HIS A 112 -10.87 5.76 -10.25
C HIS A 112 -12.35 5.41 -10.32
N GLY A 113 -13.24 6.38 -10.10
CA GLY A 113 -14.69 6.12 -10.13
C GLY A 113 -15.19 5.33 -8.92
N VAL A 114 -14.45 5.33 -7.81
CA VAL A 114 -14.82 4.57 -6.62
C VAL A 114 -15.68 5.44 -5.69
N ASP A 115 -16.97 5.09 -5.61
CA ASP A 115 -17.90 5.72 -4.68
C ASP A 115 -17.84 5.05 -3.29
N ALA A 116 -17.46 5.84 -2.28
CA ALA A 116 -17.35 5.40 -0.88
C ALA A 116 -18.64 4.77 -0.32
N THR A 117 -19.81 5.11 -0.88
CA THR A 117 -21.12 4.60 -0.45
C THR A 117 -21.51 3.27 -1.09
N THR A 118 -20.76 2.80 -2.09
CA THR A 118 -21.02 1.53 -2.79
C THR A 118 -19.75 0.68 -3.00
N MET A 119 -18.58 1.16 -2.54
CA MET A 119 -17.27 0.59 -2.81
C MET A 119 -17.09 -0.89 -2.44
N LYS A 120 -17.89 -1.43 -1.51
CA LYS A 120 -17.86 -2.85 -1.17
C LYS A 120 -18.20 -3.77 -2.35
N ASN A 121 -18.89 -3.25 -3.36
CA ASN A 121 -19.29 -3.97 -4.56
C ASN A 121 -18.28 -3.80 -5.71
N HIS A 122 -17.30 -2.90 -5.58
CA HIS A 122 -16.31 -2.65 -6.62
C HIS A 122 -15.54 -3.94 -6.94
N THR A 123 -15.34 -4.21 -8.24
CA THR A 123 -14.82 -5.50 -8.73
C THR A 123 -13.49 -5.90 -8.11
N TYR A 124 -12.59 -4.93 -7.91
CA TYR A 124 -11.32 -5.13 -7.23
C TYR A 124 -11.49 -5.19 -5.71
N LEU A 125 -12.23 -4.27 -5.10
CA LEU A 125 -12.25 -4.10 -3.63
C LEU A 125 -13.01 -5.24 -2.93
N LYS A 126 -14.09 -5.75 -3.53
CA LYS A 126 -14.92 -6.80 -2.93
C LYS A 126 -14.14 -8.08 -2.58
N ASN A 127 -13.05 -8.33 -3.31
CA ASN A 127 -12.19 -9.50 -3.15
C ASN A 127 -10.97 -9.25 -2.26
N ASN A 128 -10.81 -8.04 -1.73
CA ASN A 128 -9.68 -7.66 -0.89
C ASN A 128 -10.15 -7.33 0.53
N ARG A 129 -9.23 -7.42 1.49
CA ARG A 129 -9.45 -7.02 2.88
C ARG A 129 -8.25 -6.23 3.39
N PHE A 130 -8.53 -5.17 4.15
CA PHE A 130 -7.55 -4.16 4.54
C PHE A 130 -7.37 -4.11 6.06
N ASP A 131 -6.14 -3.84 6.49
CA ASP A 131 -5.82 -3.57 7.89
C ASP A 131 -6.22 -2.13 8.26
N ARG A 132 -6.19 -1.22 7.28
CA ARG A 132 -6.58 0.19 7.44
C ARG A 132 -7.43 0.66 6.25
N ILE A 133 -8.52 1.35 6.55
CA ILE A 133 -9.31 2.07 5.53
C ILE A 133 -9.38 3.54 5.94
N VAL A 134 -8.85 4.41 5.10
CA VAL A 134 -8.68 5.84 5.39
C VAL A 134 -9.61 6.66 4.50
N PHE A 135 -10.39 7.56 5.09
CA PHE A 135 -11.20 8.54 4.35
C PHE A 135 -10.97 9.94 4.92
N ASN A 136 -10.11 10.72 4.25
CA ASN A 136 -9.76 12.07 4.68
C ASN A 136 -10.73 13.10 4.11
N PHE A 137 -11.30 13.91 4.99
CA PHE A 137 -12.19 15.03 4.68
C PHE A 137 -13.37 14.65 3.78
N PRO A 138 -14.18 13.65 4.16
CA PRO A 138 -15.36 13.25 3.40
C PRO A 138 -16.29 14.44 3.18
N HIS A 139 -16.66 14.69 1.92
CA HIS A 139 -17.51 15.81 1.54
C HIS A 139 -18.59 15.37 0.53
N ALA A 140 -19.84 15.78 0.72
CA ALA A 140 -21.00 15.33 -0.09
C ALA A 140 -21.29 16.25 -1.30
N GLY A 141 -20.28 17.02 -1.74
CA GLY A 141 -20.43 18.07 -2.76
C GLY A 141 -21.06 19.37 -2.24
N PHE A 142 -21.14 20.40 -3.10
CA PHE A 142 -21.54 21.77 -2.74
C PHE A 142 -22.85 22.24 -3.42
N PRO A 143 -24.03 21.71 -3.08
CA PRO A 143 -25.29 22.34 -3.49
C PRO A 143 -25.67 23.56 -2.61
N GLY A 144 -24.87 23.94 -1.60
CA GLY A 144 -25.14 25.07 -0.70
C GLY A 144 -24.05 25.31 0.37
N HIS A 145 -24.31 26.23 1.31
CA HIS A 145 -23.39 26.50 2.43
C HIS A 145 -23.31 25.30 3.40
N GLU A 146 -22.10 24.92 3.79
CA GLU A 146 -21.82 23.76 4.67
C GLU A 146 -22.53 23.83 6.03
N THR A 147 -22.89 25.03 6.51
CA THR A 147 -23.60 25.25 7.78
C THR A 147 -25.10 24.96 7.70
N GLN A 148 -25.64 24.79 6.49
CA GLN A 148 -27.05 24.50 6.31
C GLN A 148 -27.38 23.09 6.79
N LYS A 149 -28.50 22.94 7.51
CA LYS A 149 -28.88 21.67 8.15
C LYS A 149 -28.95 20.50 7.15
N HIS A 150 -29.43 20.74 5.94
CA HIS A 150 -29.49 19.70 4.92
C HIS A 150 -28.08 19.27 4.47
N MET A 151 -27.12 20.19 4.35
CA MET A 151 -25.72 19.87 4.05
C MET A 151 -25.05 19.06 5.16
N ILE A 152 -25.27 19.45 6.42
CA ILE A 152 -24.80 18.69 7.58
C ILE A 152 -25.36 17.26 7.56
N ASN A 153 -26.64 17.10 7.23
CA ASN A 153 -27.27 15.79 7.13
C ASN A 153 -26.70 14.98 5.96
N SER A 154 -26.44 15.59 4.81
CA SER A 154 -25.78 14.92 3.67
C SER A 154 -24.37 14.45 4.02
N HIS A 155 -23.57 15.26 4.72
CA HIS A 155 -22.25 14.86 5.20
C HIS A 155 -22.32 13.68 6.17
N LYS A 156 -23.27 13.72 7.12
CA LYS A 156 -23.51 12.60 8.05
C LYS A 156 -23.95 11.34 7.32
N ALA A 157 -24.83 11.46 6.31
CA ALA A 157 -25.29 10.33 5.51
C ALA A 157 -24.14 9.69 4.72
N LEU A 158 -23.27 10.51 4.10
CA LEU A 158 -22.06 10.04 3.41
C LEU A 158 -21.17 9.24 4.36
N VAL A 159 -20.85 9.79 5.52
CA VAL A 159 -19.98 9.13 6.50
C VAL A 159 -20.61 7.83 7.02
N GLY A 160 -21.91 7.84 7.31
CA GLY A 160 -22.64 6.63 7.74
C GLY A 160 -22.63 5.53 6.67
N ALA A 161 -22.90 5.89 5.41
CA ALA A 161 -22.86 4.97 4.29
C ALA A 161 -21.44 4.42 4.06
N PHE A 162 -20.42 5.27 4.19
CA PHE A 162 -19.02 4.86 4.13
C PHE A 162 -18.69 3.82 5.20
N PHE A 163 -19.02 4.04 6.48
CA PHE A 163 -18.76 3.07 7.54
C PHE A 163 -19.42 1.71 7.26
N GLY A 164 -20.66 1.71 6.76
CA GLY A 164 -21.37 0.49 6.37
C GLY A 164 -20.74 -0.27 5.19
N ASN A 165 -19.99 0.41 4.33
CA ASN A 165 -19.24 -0.20 3.24
C ASN A 165 -17.84 -0.64 3.67
N ALA A 166 -17.09 0.24 4.34
CA ALA A 166 -15.72 0.02 4.79
C ALA A 166 -15.61 -1.18 5.74
N SER A 167 -16.55 -1.31 6.68
CA SER A 167 -16.59 -2.44 7.62
C SER A 167 -16.62 -3.82 6.94
N GLN A 168 -17.21 -3.93 5.75
CA GLN A 168 -17.27 -5.20 4.99
C GLN A 168 -15.95 -5.54 4.27
N LEU A 169 -15.01 -4.59 4.26
CA LEU A 169 -13.71 -4.69 3.62
C LEU A 169 -12.56 -4.76 4.64
N LEU A 170 -12.84 -4.76 5.94
CA LEU A 170 -11.82 -4.89 6.98
C LEU A 170 -11.37 -6.34 7.17
N ARG A 171 -10.08 -6.49 7.49
CA ARG A 171 -9.55 -7.70 8.13
C ARG A 171 -9.98 -7.75 9.61
N PRO A 172 -9.86 -8.90 10.28
CA PRO A 172 -9.84 -8.93 11.74
C PRO A 172 -8.86 -7.89 12.28
N ASP A 173 -9.26 -7.17 13.33
CA ASP A 173 -8.48 -6.07 13.95
C ASP A 173 -8.16 -4.88 13.01
N GLY A 174 -8.87 -4.79 11.88
CA GLY A 174 -8.77 -3.67 10.96
C GLY A 174 -9.41 -2.40 11.53
N GLU A 175 -8.87 -1.23 11.14
CA GLU A 175 -9.34 0.06 11.63
C GLU A 175 -9.84 0.96 10.49
N ILE A 176 -10.88 1.74 10.77
CA ILE A 176 -11.36 2.80 9.88
C ILE A 176 -10.94 4.15 10.46
N HIS A 177 -10.25 4.94 9.64
CA HIS A 177 -9.74 6.26 10.00
C HIS A 177 -10.47 7.32 9.19
N VAL A 178 -11.16 8.22 9.88
CA VAL A 178 -11.87 9.32 9.22
C VAL A 178 -11.43 10.64 9.82
N THR A 179 -10.77 11.46 9.02
CA THR A 179 -10.40 12.83 9.40
C THR A 179 -11.48 13.79 8.92
N HIS A 180 -12.04 14.61 9.80
CA HIS A 180 -12.93 15.72 9.42
C HIS A 180 -12.24 17.06 9.59
N LYS A 181 -12.58 18.02 8.74
CA LYS A 181 -12.18 19.41 8.93
C LYS A 181 -13.02 19.99 10.08
N THR A 182 -12.42 20.23 11.24
CA THR A 182 -13.06 21.02 12.30
C THR A 182 -12.92 22.51 11.97
N GLY A 183 -14.01 23.27 12.10
CA GLY A 183 -14.18 24.64 11.60
C GLY A 183 -13.34 25.76 12.24
N ALA A 184 -12.17 25.45 12.80
CA ALA A 184 -11.20 26.45 13.22
C ALA A 184 -9.89 26.23 12.44
N SER A 185 -9.55 27.19 11.58
CA SER A 185 -8.21 27.47 11.04
C SER A 185 -7.21 26.30 11.00
N ILE A 186 -6.99 25.73 9.81
CA ILE A 186 -5.87 24.88 9.26
C ILE A 186 -4.90 24.07 10.16
N LEU A 187 -5.03 24.04 11.48
CA LEU A 187 -4.06 23.52 12.44
C LEU A 187 -4.69 22.66 13.55
N GLN A 188 -5.99 22.37 13.50
CA GLN A 188 -6.59 21.34 14.35
C GLN A 188 -7.25 20.28 13.48
N MET A 189 -6.48 19.23 13.17
CA MET A 189 -7.01 17.96 12.65
C MET A 189 -7.25 17.04 13.85
N GLY A 190 -8.53 16.77 14.15
CA GLY A 190 -8.88 15.70 15.09
C GLY A 190 -8.98 14.38 14.33
N ASP A 191 -8.09 13.44 14.61
CA ASP A 191 -8.21 12.06 14.15
C ASP A 191 -9.32 11.38 14.98
N ARG A 192 -10.29 10.77 14.32
CA ARG A 192 -11.27 9.88 14.96
C ARG A 192 -11.09 8.49 14.39
N THR A 193 -10.30 7.69 15.10
CA THR A 193 -10.21 6.25 14.90
C THR A 193 -11.46 5.60 15.47
N VAL A 194 -12.16 4.81 14.66
CA VAL A 194 -13.23 3.93 15.12
C VAL A 194 -12.76 2.50 14.87
N SER A 195 -12.41 1.79 15.94
CA SER A 195 -12.25 0.35 15.94
C SER A 195 -13.66 -0.25 16.10
N LEU A 196 -14.09 -1.06 15.12
CA LEU A 196 -15.38 -1.76 15.17
C LEU A 196 -15.23 -3.14 15.81
#